data_AF-A0A4S8PHY9-F1
#
_entry.id   AF-A0A4S8PHY9-F1
#
_cell.length_a   1.000
_cell.length_b   1.000
_cell.length_c   1.000
_cell.angle_alpha   90.00
_cell.angle_beta   90.00
_cell.angle_gamma   90.00
#
_symmetry.space_group_name_H-M   'P 1'
#
loop_
_entity.id
_entity.type
_entity.pdbx_description
1 polymer ?
#
loop_
_entity_poly.entity_id
_entity_poly.type
_entity_poly.pdbx_seq_one_letter_code
_entity_poly.pdbx_strand_id
1 'polypeptide(L)'
;MGRTVRELLATTTAAELTEYKALERIDGPLGGRRGDTLAALIASTIANANSGKKSKSYTIADFLPKWSQSKPKSGRDLLAKARGVFGVGGKRSA
;
A
#
# COMPACT_ATOMS: atom_id res chain seq x y z
N MET A 1 -1.02 -21.45 1.76
CA MET A 1 0.28 -20.76 1.59
C MET A 1 1.14 -21.66 0.73
N GLY A 2 1.39 -21.35 -0.54
CA GLY A 2 2.03 -22.28 -1.47
C GLY A 2 2.82 -21.55 -2.54
N ARG A 3 4.02 -22.05 -2.82
CA ARG A 3 5.14 -21.51 -3.63
C ARG A 3 6.13 -20.65 -2.87
N THR A 4 7.40 -20.92 -3.12
CA THR A 4 8.56 -20.15 -2.65
C THR A 4 8.76 -18.90 -3.52
N VAL A 5 9.52 -17.92 -3.00
CA VAL A 5 9.87 -16.71 -3.75
C VAL A 5 10.60 -17.02 -5.06
N ARG A 6 11.46 -18.05 -5.07
CA ARG A 6 12.20 -18.49 -6.27
C ARG A 6 11.26 -19.02 -7.36
N GLU A 7 10.28 -19.83 -6.98
CA GLU A 7 9.30 -20.38 -7.91
C GLU A 7 8.38 -19.30 -8.48
N LEU A 8 8.01 -18.31 -7.66
CA LEU A 8 7.26 -17.14 -8.12
C LEU A 8 8.07 -16.37 -9.16
N LEU A 9 9.34 -16.04 -8.87
CA LEU A 9 10.19 -15.31 -9.82
C LEU A 9 10.40 -16.08 -11.14
N ALA A 10 10.44 -17.41 -11.10
CA ALA A 10 10.61 -18.24 -12.29
C ALA A 10 9.35 -18.32 -13.16
N THR A 11 8.16 -18.13 -12.58
CA THR A 11 6.88 -18.32 -13.27
C THR A 11 6.12 -17.03 -13.55
N THR A 12 6.41 -15.96 -12.81
CA THR A 12 5.78 -14.65 -13.00
C THR A 12 6.46 -13.88 -14.14
N THR A 13 5.67 -13.56 -15.17
CA THR A 13 6.14 -12.82 -16.35
C THR A 13 5.98 -11.31 -16.18
N ALA A 14 6.77 -10.54 -16.95
CA ALA A 14 6.64 -9.08 -16.97
C ALA A 14 5.25 -8.61 -17.48
N ALA A 15 4.62 -9.40 -18.36
CA ALA A 15 3.27 -9.14 -18.86
C ALA A 15 2.24 -9.27 -17.74
N GLU A 16 2.26 -10.36 -16.98
CA GLU A 16 1.37 -10.57 -15.83
C GLU A 16 1.55 -9.45 -14.79
N LEU A 17 2.79 -9.06 -14.46
CA LEU A 17 3.04 -7.95 -13.53
C LEU A 17 2.47 -6.61 -14.04
N THR A 18 2.44 -6.41 -15.36
CA THR A 18 1.87 -5.21 -15.98
C THR A 18 0.35 -5.22 -15.88
N GLU A 19 -0.28 -6.37 -16.11
CA GLU A 19 -1.72 -6.57 -15.95
C GLU A 19 -2.15 -6.39 -14.49
N TYR A 20 -1.43 -6.99 -13.54
CA TYR A 20 -1.66 -6.76 -12.11
C TYR A 20 -1.53 -5.27 -11.77
N LYS A 21 -0.51 -4.58 -12.27
CA LYS A 21 -0.37 -3.12 -12.07
C LYS A 21 -1.52 -2.31 -12.66
N ALA A 22 -2.13 -2.77 -13.75
CA ALA A 22 -3.30 -2.13 -14.34
C ALA A 22 -4.56 -2.38 -13.48
N LEU A 23 -4.77 -3.63 -13.03
CA LEU A 23 -5.87 -3.99 -12.14
C LEU A 23 -5.80 -3.22 -10.81
N GLU A 24 -4.60 -3.10 -10.24
CA GLU A 24 -4.33 -2.34 -9.00
C GLU A 24 -4.62 -0.84 -9.14
N ARG A 25 -4.62 -0.28 -10.34
CA ARG A 25 -5.06 1.11 -10.57
C ARG A 25 -6.58 1.26 -10.53
N ILE A 26 -7.30 0.19 -10.86
CA ILE A 26 -8.78 0.17 -10.88
C ILE A 26 -9.28 -0.10 -9.46
N ASP A 27 -8.80 -1.17 -8.84
CA ASP A 27 -9.30 -1.62 -7.55
C ASP A 27 -8.56 -0.98 -6.36
N GLY A 28 -7.32 -0.54 -6.56
CA GLY A 28 -6.45 -0.07 -5.49
C GLY A 28 -5.68 -1.23 -4.83
N PRO A 29 -4.59 -0.91 -4.12
CA PRO A 29 -3.74 -1.95 -3.57
C PRO A 29 -4.40 -2.72 -2.43
N LEU A 30 -4.37 -4.05 -2.53
CA LEU A 30 -4.69 -5.02 -1.47
C LEU A 30 -6.16 -5.20 -1.10
N GLY A 31 -7.08 -4.86 -1.98
CA GLY A 31 -8.52 -5.02 -1.77
C GLY A 31 -9.19 -3.66 -1.80
N GLY A 32 -10.23 -3.54 -2.61
CA GLY A 32 -10.68 -2.23 -3.02
C GLY A 32 -11.20 -1.34 -1.88
N ARG A 33 -11.26 -0.04 -2.14
CA ARG A 33 -11.78 1.01 -1.21
C ARG A 33 -13.07 0.61 -0.50
N ARG A 34 -13.89 -0.24 -1.11
CA ARG A 34 -15.12 -0.78 -0.52
C ARG A 34 -14.86 -1.63 0.73
N GLY A 35 -13.88 -2.52 0.71
CA GLY A 35 -13.55 -3.37 1.87
C GLY A 35 -13.14 -2.53 3.07
N ASP A 36 -12.27 -1.54 2.84
CA ASP A 36 -11.86 -0.58 3.86
C ASP A 36 -13.02 0.25 4.40
N THR A 37 -13.94 0.67 3.52
CA THR A 37 -15.12 1.45 3.92
C THR A 37 -16.05 0.63 4.82
N LEU A 38 -16.26 -0.65 4.49
CA LEU A 38 -17.08 -1.55 5.31
C LEU A 38 -16.42 -1.84 6.65
N ALA A 39 -15.11 -2.08 6.67
CA ALA A 39 -14.36 -2.27 7.92
C ALA A 39 -14.40 -1.00 8.79
N ALA A 40 -14.22 0.18 8.19
CA ALA A 40 -14.29 1.47 8.86
C ALA A 40 -15.71 1.78 9.39
N LEU A 41 -16.76 1.39 8.66
CA LEU A 41 -18.15 1.48 9.12
C LEU A 41 -18.35 0.65 10.39
N ILE A 42 -17.93 -0.61 10.38
CA ILE A 42 -18.02 -1.50 11.55
C ILE A 42 -17.23 -0.91 12.73
N ALA A 43 -15.99 -0.48 12.51
CA ALA A 43 -15.15 0.12 13.55
C ALA A 43 -15.77 1.38 14.15
N SER A 44 -16.28 2.30 13.31
CA SER A 44 -16.94 3.52 13.76
C SER A 44 -18.21 3.24 14.57
N THR A 45 -18.97 2.22 14.18
CA THR A 45 -20.18 1.80 14.90
C THR A 45 -19.82 1.28 16.30
N ILE A 46 -18.82 0.40 16.39
CA ILE A 46 -18.35 -0.14 17.67
C ILE A 46 -17.76 0.98 18.54
N ALA A 47 -16.97 1.88 17.98
CA ALA A 47 -16.36 2.98 18.73
C ALA A 47 -17.41 3.93 19.33
N ASN A 48 -18.43 4.30 18.54
CA ASN A 48 -19.51 5.16 19.00
C ASN A 48 -20.43 4.46 20.02
N ALA A 49 -20.72 3.16 19.83
CA ALA A 49 -21.52 2.38 20.76
C ALA A 49 -20.87 2.29 22.17
N ASN A 50 -19.54 2.28 22.23
CA ASN A 50 -18.78 2.26 23.49
C ASN A 50 -18.39 3.66 23.99
N SER A 51 -18.83 4.73 23.31
CA SER A 51 -18.51 6.10 23.67
C SER A 51 -19.52 6.66 24.69
N GLY A 52 -19.05 7.43 25.66
CA GLY A 52 -19.91 8.12 26.63
C GLY A 52 -20.65 9.33 26.05
N LYS A 53 -21.68 9.82 26.75
CA LYS A 53 -22.53 10.95 26.31
C LYS A 53 -21.78 12.25 25.96
N LYS A 54 -20.55 12.44 26.44
CA LYS A 54 -19.73 13.64 26.19
C LYS A 54 -18.51 13.38 25.30
N SER A 55 -18.30 12.16 24.82
CA SER A 55 -17.15 11.87 23.95
C SER A 55 -17.39 12.28 22.50
N LYS A 56 -16.29 12.53 21.81
CA LYS A 56 -16.26 12.80 20.37
C LYS A 56 -16.92 11.65 19.61
N SER A 57 -17.81 11.97 18.66
CA SER A 57 -18.31 10.99 17.71
C SER A 57 -17.24 10.68 16.67
N TYR A 58 -17.00 9.39 16.46
CA TYR A 58 -16.06 8.91 15.45
C TYR A 58 -16.78 8.70 14.11
N THR A 59 -16.15 9.18 13.05
CA THR A 59 -16.65 9.05 11.68
C THR A 59 -15.94 7.90 10.95
N ILE A 60 -16.51 7.44 9.84
CA ILE A 60 -15.88 6.41 8.99
C ILE A 60 -14.49 6.88 8.52
N ALA A 61 -14.33 8.18 8.23
CA ALA A 61 -13.07 8.75 7.78
C ALA A 61 -11.94 8.65 8.82
N ASP A 62 -12.26 8.56 10.11
CA ASP A 62 -11.28 8.38 11.18
C ASP A 62 -10.64 6.98 11.16
N PHE A 63 -11.30 5.99 10.54
CA PHE A 63 -10.85 4.60 10.47
C PHE A 63 -10.44 4.15 9.06
N LEU A 64 -10.59 5.02 8.05
CA LEU A 64 -10.18 4.69 6.68
C LEU A 64 -8.65 4.79 6.53
N PRO A 65 -7.97 3.74 6.06
CA PRO A 65 -6.56 3.79 5.75
C PRO A 65 -6.27 4.79 4.64
N LYS A 66 -5.29 5.67 4.86
CA LYS A 66 -4.78 6.58 3.85
C LYS A 66 -3.75 5.84 3.01
N TRP A 67 -4.22 5.01 2.08
CA TRP A 67 -3.36 4.41 1.07
C TRP A 67 -2.67 5.54 0.32
N SER A 68 -1.35 5.58 0.44
CA SER A 68 -0.51 6.69 0.04
C SER A 68 -0.94 7.23 -1.33
N GLN A 69 -1.39 8.47 -1.35
CA GLN A 69 -1.29 9.34 -2.52
C GLN A 69 0.18 9.63 -2.75
N SER A 70 0.95 8.60 -3.10
CA SER A 70 2.32 8.77 -3.55
C SER A 70 2.21 9.59 -4.82
N LYS A 71 2.47 10.90 -4.72
CA LYS A 71 2.81 11.70 -5.89
C LYS A 71 3.76 10.86 -6.74
N PRO A 72 3.55 10.75 -8.06
CA PRO A 72 4.45 9.98 -8.91
C PRO A 72 5.87 10.46 -8.63
N LYS A 73 6.67 9.61 -7.97
CA LYS A 73 8.05 9.94 -7.66
C LYS A 73 8.77 9.99 -8.98
N SER A 74 9.48 11.09 -9.25
CA SER A 74 10.23 11.21 -10.48
C SER A 74 11.24 10.06 -10.57
N GLY A 75 11.61 9.64 -11.79
CA GLY A 75 12.59 8.56 -11.97
C GLY A 75 13.91 8.85 -11.22
N ARG A 76 14.27 10.13 -11.07
CA ARG A 76 15.41 10.61 -10.29
C ARG A 76 15.28 10.31 -8.79
N ASP A 77 14.09 10.50 -8.22
CA ASP A 77 13.82 10.24 -6.79
C ASP A 77 13.89 8.74 -6.48
N LEU A 78 13.39 7.91 -7.41
CA LEU A 78 13.44 6.46 -7.28
C LEU A 78 14.88 5.93 -7.39
N LEU A 79 15.67 6.46 -8.33
CA LEU A 79 17.09 6.13 -8.47
C LEU A 79 17.91 6.57 -7.25
N ALA A 80 17.66 7.76 -6.71
CA ALA A 80 18.33 8.23 -5.50
C ALA A 80 18.02 7.33 -4.30
N LYS A 81 16.75 6.93 -4.13
CA LYS A 81 16.35 6.00 -3.07
C LYS A 81 16.97 4.61 -3.27
N ALA A 82 16.98 4.08 -4.49
CA ALA A 82 17.62 2.81 -4.81
C ALA A 82 19.12 2.86 -4.49
N ARG A 83 19.82 3.93 -4.88
CA ARG A 83 21.25 4.10 -4.54
C ARG A 83 21.50 4.16 -3.04
N GLY A 84 20.61 4.81 -2.28
CA GLY A 84 20.69 4.86 -0.81
C GLY A 84 20.42 3.51 -0.13
N VAL A 85 19.58 2.65 -0.71
CA VAL A 85 19.28 1.31 -0.18
C VAL A 85 20.33 0.28 -0.58
N PHE A 86 20.87 0.38 -1.80
CA PHE A 86 21.79 -0.63 -2.36
C PHE A 86 23.28 -0.25 -2.24
N GLY A 87 23.62 0.95 -1.73
CA GLY A 87 25.01 1.33 -1.48
C GLY A 87 25.92 1.29 -2.73
N VAL A 88 25.38 1.31 -3.94
CA VAL A 88 26.17 1.28 -5.18
C VAL A 88 26.67 2.69 -5.49
N GLY A 89 27.72 3.08 -4.79
CA GLY A 89 28.41 4.36 -4.96
C GLY A 89 29.79 4.42 -4.29
N GLY A 90 30.37 3.27 -3.91
CA GLY A 90 31.72 3.19 -3.37
C GLY A 90 32.76 3.51 -4.42
N LYS A 91 33.40 4.67 -4.28
CA LYS A 91 34.60 5.11 -5.00
C LYS A 91 35.66 4.00 -5.00
N ARG A 92 36.18 3.62 -6.17
CA ARG A 92 37.53 3.06 -6.27
C ARG A 92 38.47 4.25 -6.41
N SER A 93 39.02 4.69 -5.28
CA SER A 93 40.17 5.60 -5.22
C SER A 93 41.42 4.77 -4.94
N ALA A 94 42.48 5.11 -5.67
CA ALA A 94 43.84 4.56 -5.68
C ALA A 94 43.99 3.19 -6.36
#